data_AF-A0A1H5AGK1-F1
#
_entry.id   AF-A0A1H5AGK1-F1
#
_cell.length_a   1.000
_cell.length_b   1.000
_cell.length_c   1.000
_cell.angle_alpha   90.00
_cell.angle_beta   90.00
_cell.angle_gamma   90.00
#
_symmetry.space_group_name_H-M   'P 1'
#
loop_
_entity.id
_entity.type
_entity.pdbx_description
1 polymer ?
#
loop_
_entity_poly.entity_id
_entity_poly.type
_entity_poly.pdbx_seq_one_letter_code
_entity_poly.pdbx_strand_id
1 'polypeptide(L)'
;MTEATNIWTATATEITKAVHENLVAMDCGEPGPRDVYDQLLLLGRHGLEELVPSVREIGAREFDSVMAVVVDLLGGDGIAVHGELPIWLRVYPSVEGRTPAYSADDWRWIRLSSIQEVQPRRAIAIGDDSRTWQFMVNVVANGQVYNATQRLFLGASVEKPVDRLLTLVSAAVSEEQRRRMQL
;
A
#
# COMPACT_ATOMS: atom_id res chain seq x y z
N MET A 1 18.63 -6.85 12.26
CA MET A 1 17.20 -6.71 12.60
C MET A 1 17.11 -6.28 14.06
N THR A 2 16.37 -5.22 14.35
CA THR A 2 16.16 -4.74 15.72
C THR A 2 15.06 -5.56 16.40
N GLU A 3 15.04 -5.59 17.73
CA GLU A 3 14.03 -6.30 18.53
C GLU A 3 12.59 -5.87 18.18
N ALA A 4 12.37 -4.58 17.94
CA ALA A 4 11.08 -4.03 17.49
C ALA A 4 10.62 -4.62 16.15
N THR A 5 11.52 -4.82 15.18
CA THR A 5 11.18 -5.44 13.90
C THR A 5 10.72 -6.89 14.06
N ASN A 6 11.30 -7.61 15.03
CA ASN A 6 10.91 -8.99 15.33
C ASN A 6 9.51 -9.04 15.95
N ILE A 7 9.21 -8.12 16.87
CA ILE A 7 7.88 -7.98 17.48
C ILE A 7 6.84 -7.66 16.39
N TRP A 8 7.11 -6.67 15.53
CA TRP A 8 6.16 -6.32 14.46
C TRP A 8 5.90 -7.47 13.49
N THR A 9 6.94 -8.24 13.16
CA THR A 9 6.79 -9.40 12.28
C THR A 9 5.97 -10.50 12.95
N ALA A 10 6.17 -10.74 14.24
CA ALA A 10 5.38 -11.71 15.00
C ALA A 10 3.90 -11.29 15.06
N THR A 11 3.61 -10.05 15.44
CA THR A 11 2.24 -9.52 15.49
C THR A 11 1.59 -9.49 14.11
N ALA A 12 2.31 -9.09 13.06
CA ALA A 12 1.80 -9.11 11.69
C ALA A 12 1.42 -10.54 11.24
N THR A 13 2.23 -11.53 11.61
CA THR A 13 1.97 -12.95 11.32
C THR A 13 0.77 -13.47 12.10
N GLU A 14 0.62 -13.05 13.36
CA GLU A 14 -0.55 -13.38 14.18
C GLU A 14 -1.84 -12.80 13.57
N ILE A 15 -1.82 -11.52 13.17
CA ILE A 15 -2.92 -10.85 12.49
C ILE A 15 -3.31 -11.57 11.20
N THR A 16 -2.35 -11.82 10.30
CA THR A 16 -2.63 -12.43 9.00
C THR A 16 -3.22 -13.82 9.16
N LYS A 17 -2.70 -14.61 10.10
CA LYS A 17 -3.21 -15.94 10.42
C LYS A 17 -4.63 -15.88 10.99
N ALA A 18 -4.89 -15.02 11.98
CA ALA A 18 -6.19 -14.96 12.62
C ALA A 18 -7.30 -14.51 11.66
N VAL A 19 -7.00 -13.55 10.77
CA VAL A 19 -7.93 -13.11 9.72
C VAL A 19 -8.18 -14.22 8.70
N HIS A 20 -7.14 -14.96 8.30
CA HIS A 20 -7.28 -16.14 7.42
C HIS A 20 -8.20 -17.20 8.05
N GLU A 21 -7.93 -17.58 9.31
CA GLU A 21 -8.75 -18.56 10.04
C GLU A 21 -10.21 -18.08 10.21
N ASN A 22 -10.42 -16.78 10.43
CA ASN A 22 -11.76 -16.21 10.50
C ASN A 22 -12.51 -16.35 9.17
N LEU A 23 -11.85 -16.08 8.04
CA LEU A 23 -12.44 -16.26 6.71
C LEU A 23 -12.74 -17.73 6.38
N VAL A 24 -11.84 -18.65 6.76
CA VAL A 24 -12.07 -20.10 6.61
C VAL A 24 -13.30 -20.54 7.41
N ALA A 25 -13.47 -20.03 8.64
CA ALA A 25 -14.62 -20.35 9.48
C ALA A 25 -15.97 -19.87 8.91
N MET A 26 -15.95 -18.91 7.97
CA MET A 26 -17.14 -18.43 7.26
C MET A 26 -17.53 -19.30 6.06
N ASP A 27 -16.79 -20.38 5.78
CA ASP A 27 -17.02 -21.35 4.70
C ASP A 27 -17.05 -20.73 3.28
N CYS A 28 -16.20 -19.71 3.07
CA CYS A 28 -16.10 -18.98 1.80
C CYS A 28 -15.09 -19.59 0.80
N GLY A 29 -14.55 -20.78 1.08
CA GLY A 29 -13.42 -21.38 0.35
C GLY A 29 -12.05 -20.99 0.95
N GLU A 30 -10.96 -21.42 0.30
CA GLU A 30 -9.59 -21.11 0.76
C GLU A 30 -9.23 -19.65 0.43
N PRO A 31 -9.04 -18.78 1.44
CA PRO A 31 -8.79 -17.36 1.22
C PRO A 31 -7.35 -17.11 0.78
N GLY A 32 -7.18 -16.34 -0.30
CA GLY A 32 -5.88 -15.89 -0.77
C GLY A 32 -5.35 -14.69 0.03
N PRO A 33 -4.09 -14.27 -0.18
CA PRO A 33 -3.50 -13.11 0.50
C PRO A 33 -4.29 -11.82 0.34
N ARG A 34 -4.98 -11.67 -0.80
CA ARG A 34 -5.86 -10.54 -1.06
C ARG A 34 -7.10 -10.56 -0.18
N ASP A 35 -7.77 -11.71 -0.09
CA ASP A 35 -9.01 -11.84 0.69
C ASP A 35 -8.73 -11.53 2.17
N VAL A 36 -7.59 -12.02 2.67
CA VAL A 36 -7.09 -11.70 4.02
C VAL A 36 -6.88 -10.21 4.20
N TYR A 37 -6.26 -9.53 3.24
CA TYR A 37 -6.00 -8.09 3.33
C TYR A 37 -7.28 -7.26 3.24
N ASP A 38 -8.18 -7.61 2.32
CA ASP A 38 -9.46 -6.91 2.14
C ASP A 38 -10.32 -7.06 3.40
N GLN A 39 -10.35 -8.25 4.01
CA GLN A 39 -11.03 -8.48 5.30
C GLN A 39 -10.40 -7.68 6.44
N LEU A 40 -9.08 -7.58 6.48
CA LEU A 40 -8.38 -6.76 7.47
C LEU A 40 -8.81 -5.29 7.35
N LEU A 41 -8.84 -4.74 6.13
CA LEU A 41 -9.27 -3.35 5.90
C LEU A 41 -10.71 -3.10 6.35
N LEU A 42 -11.59 -4.10 6.23
CA LEU A 42 -12.97 -4.04 6.69
C LEU A 42 -13.09 -4.05 8.23
N LEU A 43 -12.34 -4.94 8.89
CA LEU A 43 -12.31 -5.01 10.36
C LEU A 43 -11.74 -3.74 10.98
N GLY A 44 -10.73 -3.16 10.33
CA GLY A 44 -9.94 -2.07 10.88
C GLY A 44 -9.28 -2.45 12.21
N ARG A 45 -8.68 -1.47 12.89
CA ARG A 45 -7.99 -1.72 14.16
C ARG A 45 -8.93 -2.32 15.22
N HIS A 46 -10.14 -1.79 15.35
CA HIS A 46 -11.05 -2.22 16.41
C HIS A 46 -11.50 -3.68 16.24
N GLY A 47 -11.85 -4.10 15.02
CA GLY A 47 -12.17 -5.51 14.77
C GLY A 47 -10.97 -6.43 14.99
N LEU A 48 -9.76 -5.95 14.64
CA LEU A 48 -8.53 -6.70 14.92
C LEU A 48 -8.22 -6.83 16.41
N GLU A 49 -8.57 -5.83 17.23
CA GLU A 49 -8.44 -5.92 18.70
C GLU A 49 -9.34 -7.00 19.31
N GLU A 50 -10.45 -7.34 18.68
CA GLU A 50 -11.31 -8.45 19.10
C GLU A 50 -10.76 -9.80 18.66
N LEU A 51 -10.22 -9.87 17.46
CA LEU A 51 -9.70 -11.11 16.86
C LEU A 51 -8.30 -11.48 17.38
N VAL A 52 -7.47 -10.48 17.67
CA VAL A 52 -6.06 -10.60 18.04
C VAL A 52 -5.78 -9.70 19.25
N PRO A 53 -5.85 -10.24 20.48
CA PRO A 53 -5.73 -9.44 21.71
C PRO A 53 -4.43 -8.63 21.82
N SER A 54 -3.32 -9.11 21.25
CA SER A 54 -2.03 -8.40 21.25
C SER A 54 -2.08 -7.04 20.55
N VAL A 55 -3.05 -6.82 19.64
CA VAL A 55 -3.29 -5.53 18.99
C VAL A 55 -3.71 -4.44 19.98
N ARG A 56 -4.35 -4.81 21.10
CA ARG A 56 -4.75 -3.87 22.16
C ARG A 56 -3.55 -3.31 22.91
N GLU A 57 -2.45 -4.06 22.93
CA GLU A 57 -1.25 -3.74 23.70
C GLU A 57 -0.31 -2.79 22.95
N ILE A 58 -0.45 -2.68 21.63
CA ILE A 58 0.41 -1.83 20.79
C ILE A 58 -0.19 -0.44 20.55
N GLY A 59 0.67 0.58 20.56
CA GLY A 59 0.27 1.97 20.30
C GLY A 59 -0.20 2.22 18.86
N ALA A 60 -0.78 3.39 18.57
CA ALA A 60 -1.23 3.76 17.22
C ALA A 60 -0.09 3.72 16.18
N ARG A 61 1.03 4.37 16.48
CA ARG A 61 2.20 4.40 15.58
C ARG A 61 2.81 3.03 15.35
N GLU A 62 2.81 2.19 16.39
CA GLU A 62 3.32 0.83 16.29
C GLU A 62 2.41 -0.04 15.43
N PHE A 63 1.09 0.10 15.59
CA PHE A 63 0.11 -0.54 14.74
C PHE A 63 0.29 -0.15 13.25
N ASP A 64 0.58 1.12 12.94
CA ASP A 64 0.88 1.53 11.56
C ASP A 64 2.11 0.80 10.99
N SER A 65 3.17 0.63 11.80
CA SER A 65 4.35 -0.15 11.42
C SER A 65 4.03 -1.64 11.23
N VAL A 66 3.24 -2.24 12.11
CA VAL A 66 2.75 -3.63 11.96
C VAL A 66 1.96 -3.77 10.66
N MET A 67 1.07 -2.83 10.36
CA MET A 67 0.30 -2.83 9.13
C MET A 67 1.17 -2.76 7.88
N ALA A 68 2.26 -1.99 7.94
CA ALA A 68 3.24 -1.93 6.87
C ALA A 68 3.99 -3.26 6.66
N VAL A 69 4.16 -4.07 7.71
CA VAL A 69 4.70 -5.44 7.62
C VAL A 69 3.65 -6.41 7.07
N VAL A 70 2.38 -6.28 7.49
CA VAL A 70 1.28 -7.09 6.95
C VAL A 70 1.16 -6.92 5.43
N VAL A 71 1.27 -5.68 4.93
CA VAL A 71 1.30 -5.39 3.49
C VAL A 71 2.41 -6.19 2.78
N ASP A 72 3.63 -6.21 3.34
CA ASP A 72 4.75 -6.95 2.75
C ASP A 72 4.49 -8.46 2.75
N LEU A 73 3.97 -9.01 3.85
CA LEU A 73 3.61 -10.44 3.97
C LEU A 73 2.53 -10.85 2.95
N LEU A 74 1.60 -9.94 2.63
CA LEU A 74 0.49 -10.18 1.71
C LEU A 74 0.77 -9.67 0.29
N GLY A 75 2.03 -9.74 -0.16
CA GLY A 75 2.43 -9.49 -1.54
C GLY A 75 2.83 -8.05 -1.87
N GLY A 76 3.12 -7.23 -0.86
CA GLY A 76 3.68 -5.88 -1.01
C GLY A 76 2.65 -4.80 -1.33
N ASP A 77 3.11 -3.59 -1.59
CA ASP A 77 2.26 -2.40 -1.82
C ASP A 77 1.54 -2.35 -3.18
N GLY A 78 1.78 -3.32 -4.07
CA GLY A 78 1.22 -3.33 -5.42
C GLY A 78 1.78 -2.26 -6.36
N ILE A 79 2.90 -1.60 -6.01
CA ILE A 79 3.66 -0.73 -6.91
C ILE A 79 4.45 -1.63 -7.88
N ALA A 80 4.10 -1.54 -9.16
CA ALA A 80 4.80 -2.26 -10.23
C ALA A 80 5.74 -1.33 -11.00
N VAL A 81 7.02 -1.71 -11.05
CA VAL A 81 8.09 -0.98 -11.76
C VAL A 81 8.74 -1.87 -12.82
N HIS A 82 9.38 -1.26 -13.82
CA HIS A 82 10.11 -1.97 -14.87
C HIS A 82 11.43 -1.26 -15.24
N GLY A 83 12.44 -2.07 -15.59
CA GLY A 83 13.82 -1.66 -15.92
C GLY A 83 14.86 -2.17 -14.91
N GLU A 84 16.10 -2.38 -15.35
CA GLU A 84 17.24 -2.81 -14.51
C GLU A 84 17.58 -1.74 -13.45
N LEU A 85 17.49 -0.47 -13.87
CA LEU A 85 17.20 0.65 -12.99
C LEU A 85 15.72 1.00 -13.23
N PRO A 86 14.85 0.97 -12.21
CA PRO A 86 13.44 1.31 -12.38
C PRO A 86 13.28 2.67 -13.06
N ILE A 87 12.73 2.66 -14.28
CA ILE A 87 12.48 3.88 -15.08
C ILE A 87 11.00 4.04 -15.40
N TRP A 88 10.25 2.94 -15.40
CA TRP A 88 8.81 2.92 -15.66
C TRP A 88 8.03 2.56 -14.42
N LEU A 89 6.93 3.27 -14.20
CA LEU A 89 5.92 2.99 -13.18
C LEU A 89 4.62 2.58 -13.88
N ARG A 90 4.01 1.49 -13.43
CA ARG A 90 2.68 1.09 -13.88
C ARG A 90 1.64 1.89 -13.09
N VAL A 91 0.73 2.55 -13.80
CA VAL A 91 -0.28 3.42 -13.21
C VAL A 91 -1.65 3.20 -13.85
N TYR A 92 -2.70 3.57 -13.13
CA TYR A 92 -4.08 3.54 -13.61
C TYR A 92 -4.66 4.96 -13.64
N PRO A 93 -5.29 5.43 -14.72
CA PRO A 93 -5.90 6.76 -14.79
C PRO A 93 -6.83 7.03 -13.60
N SER A 94 -6.59 8.10 -12.86
CA SER A 94 -7.42 8.43 -11.70
C SER A 94 -8.78 8.96 -12.16
N VAL A 95 -9.84 8.20 -11.92
CA VAL A 95 -11.22 8.61 -12.14
C VAL A 95 -11.89 8.86 -10.79
N GLU A 96 -12.66 9.94 -10.67
CA GLU A 96 -13.39 10.25 -9.45
C GLU A 96 -14.41 9.15 -9.12
N GLY A 97 -14.51 8.77 -7.84
CA GLY A 97 -15.40 7.72 -7.38
C GLY A 97 -15.08 6.31 -7.86
N ARG A 98 -13.93 6.08 -8.51
CA ARG A 98 -13.51 4.75 -8.97
C ARG A 98 -12.16 4.37 -8.41
N THR A 99 -12.10 3.19 -7.80
CA THR A 99 -10.84 2.50 -7.52
C THR A 99 -10.35 1.81 -8.80
N PRO A 100 -9.03 1.64 -8.99
CA PRO A 100 -8.47 0.91 -10.11
C PRO A 100 -9.07 -0.49 -10.23
N ALA A 101 -9.53 -0.84 -11.43
CA ALA A 101 -9.87 -2.21 -11.75
C ALA A 101 -8.58 -3.03 -11.91
N TYR A 102 -8.63 -4.30 -11.51
CA TYR A 102 -7.50 -5.23 -11.65
C TYR A 102 -7.27 -5.71 -13.09
N SER A 103 -8.20 -5.43 -14.02
CA SER A 103 -8.03 -5.79 -15.44
C SER A 103 -6.82 -5.06 -16.03
N ALA A 104 -5.98 -5.79 -16.76
CA ALA A 104 -4.70 -5.29 -17.24
C ALA A 104 -4.83 -4.14 -18.26
N ASP A 105 -5.95 -4.07 -18.99
CA ASP A 105 -6.13 -3.27 -20.20
C ASP A 105 -6.09 -1.76 -19.96
N ASP A 106 -6.42 -1.31 -18.75
CA ASP A 106 -6.49 0.13 -18.41
C ASP A 106 -5.20 0.65 -17.75
N TRP A 107 -4.28 -0.25 -17.37
CA TRP A 107 -3.01 0.12 -16.76
C TRP A 107 -1.99 0.55 -17.81
N ARG A 108 -1.28 1.64 -17.53
CA ARG A 108 -0.30 2.24 -18.43
C ARG A 108 1.06 2.34 -17.77
N TRP A 109 2.10 2.35 -18.58
CA TRP A 109 3.46 2.65 -18.11
C TRP A 109 3.75 4.13 -18.33
N ILE A 110 4.15 4.84 -17.28
CA ILE A 110 4.67 6.21 -17.34
C ILE A 110 6.10 6.24 -16.86
N ARG A 111 6.88 7.23 -17.30
CA ARG A 111 8.25 7.38 -16.80
C ARG A 111 8.23 7.91 -15.37
N LEU A 112 9.02 7.31 -14.49
CA LEU A 112 9.20 7.79 -13.12
C LEU A 112 9.67 9.25 -13.09
N SER A 113 10.54 9.65 -14.03
CA SER A 113 11.02 11.03 -14.14
C SER A 113 9.99 12.04 -14.64
N SER A 114 8.83 11.60 -15.13
CA SER A 114 7.71 12.48 -15.51
C SER A 114 6.79 12.82 -14.35
N ILE A 115 6.99 12.18 -13.18
CA ILE A 115 6.17 12.38 -12.00
C ILE A 115 6.57 13.70 -11.33
N GLN A 116 5.56 14.55 -11.13
CA GLN A 116 5.66 15.87 -10.53
C GLN A 116 5.36 15.81 -9.02
N GLU A 117 4.40 14.98 -8.63
CA GLU A 117 3.94 14.85 -7.25
C GLU A 117 3.57 13.40 -6.94
N VAL A 118 3.80 13.00 -5.68
CA VAL A 118 3.32 11.75 -5.09
C VAL A 118 2.51 12.12 -3.86
N GLN A 119 1.28 11.63 -3.75
CA GLN A 119 0.39 11.98 -2.64
C GLN A 119 -0.56 10.84 -2.25
N PRO A 120 -0.84 10.66 -0.95
CA PRO A 120 -1.93 9.79 -0.53
C PRO A 120 -3.28 10.41 -0.91
N ARG A 121 -4.16 9.61 -1.51
CA ARG A 121 -5.53 9.97 -1.85
C ARG A 121 -6.50 9.20 -0.96
N ARG A 122 -7.46 9.90 -0.36
CA ARG A 122 -8.59 9.26 0.34
C ARG A 122 -9.43 8.48 -0.67
N ALA A 123 -9.52 7.17 -0.52
CA ALA A 123 -10.39 6.32 -1.32
C ALA A 123 -11.67 5.99 -0.58
N ILE A 124 -11.56 5.63 0.71
CA ILE A 124 -12.70 5.42 1.61
C ILE A 124 -12.42 6.22 2.89
N ALA A 125 -13.22 7.24 3.14
CA ALA A 125 -13.09 8.09 4.34
C ALA A 125 -14.46 8.22 5.00
N ILE A 126 -14.72 7.40 6.02
CA ILE A 126 -15.95 7.41 6.80
C ILE A 126 -15.63 7.98 8.18
N GLY A 127 -16.35 9.03 8.60
CA GLY A 127 -16.11 9.75 9.84
C GLY A 127 -14.86 10.64 9.80
N ASP A 128 -14.48 11.19 10.95
CA ASP A 128 -13.43 12.23 11.05
C ASP A 128 -12.06 11.71 11.51
N ASP A 129 -11.95 10.43 11.87
CA ASP A 129 -10.68 9.82 12.30
C ASP A 129 -9.87 9.33 11.10
N SER A 130 -8.83 10.07 10.73
CA SER A 130 -7.98 9.71 9.58
C SER A 130 -7.25 8.36 9.72
N ARG A 131 -7.15 7.82 10.94
CA ARG A 131 -6.54 6.50 11.20
C ARG A 131 -7.39 5.34 10.70
N THR A 132 -8.70 5.56 10.53
CA THR A 132 -9.64 4.54 10.03
C THR A 132 -9.92 4.68 8.54
N TRP A 133 -9.47 5.78 7.92
CA TRP A 133 -9.60 5.98 6.49
C TRP A 133 -8.72 5.02 5.72
N GLN A 134 -9.14 4.69 4.50
CA GLN A 134 -8.39 3.90 3.55
C GLN A 134 -7.93 4.78 2.39
N PHE A 135 -6.63 4.70 2.10
CA PHE A 135 -5.94 5.55 1.16
C PHE A 135 -5.38 4.76 -0.02
N MET A 136 -5.16 5.44 -1.14
CA MET A 136 -4.36 4.98 -2.27
C MET A 136 -3.17 5.91 -2.46
N VAL A 137 -2.16 5.46 -3.19
CA VAL A 137 -1.08 6.35 -3.64
C VAL A 137 -1.39 6.88 -5.02
N ASN A 138 -1.49 8.20 -5.13
CA ASN A 138 -1.61 8.90 -6.39
C ASN A 138 -0.27 9.51 -6.82
N VAL A 139 -0.10 9.61 -8.13
CA VAL A 139 0.97 10.39 -8.77
C VAL A 139 0.38 11.40 -9.74
N VAL A 140 1.02 12.54 -9.86
CA VAL A 140 0.72 13.54 -10.89
C VAL A 140 1.82 13.50 -11.93
N ALA A 141 1.47 13.32 -13.20
CA ALA A 141 2.41 13.36 -14.32
C ALA A 141 1.76 14.06 -15.50
N ASN A 142 2.47 15.03 -16.11
CA ASN A 142 1.98 15.84 -17.22
C ASN A 142 0.59 16.49 -16.95
N GLY A 143 0.36 16.96 -15.72
CA GLY A 143 -0.91 17.57 -15.33
C GLY A 143 -2.08 16.59 -15.19
N GLN A 144 -1.83 15.28 -15.25
CA GLN A 144 -2.84 14.23 -15.06
C GLN A 144 -2.56 13.44 -13.78
N VAL A 145 -3.63 13.06 -13.07
CA VAL A 145 -3.56 12.27 -11.85
C VAL A 145 -3.72 10.79 -12.19
N TYR A 146 -2.89 9.94 -11.59
CA TYR A 146 -2.96 8.49 -11.73
C TYR A 146 -2.87 7.81 -10.37
N ASN A 147 -3.49 6.64 -10.22
CA ASN A 147 -3.27 5.75 -9.10
C ASN A 147 -2.02 4.89 -9.38
N ALA A 148 -1.10 4.82 -8.43
CA ALA A 148 0.14 4.04 -8.53
C ALA A 148 0.06 2.68 -7.83
N THR A 149 -0.96 2.46 -6.99
CA THR A 149 -1.15 1.22 -6.23
C THR A 149 -2.40 0.47 -6.66
N GLN A 150 -2.34 -0.86 -6.64
CA GLN A 150 -3.49 -1.75 -6.91
C GLN A 150 -4.34 -2.03 -5.67
N ARG A 151 -3.94 -1.52 -4.51
CA ARG A 151 -4.61 -1.78 -3.22
C ARG A 151 -4.77 -0.49 -2.43
N LEU A 152 -5.67 -0.57 -1.46
CA LEU A 152 -5.90 0.45 -0.44
C LEU A 152 -4.93 0.24 0.74
N PHE A 153 -4.76 1.26 1.58
CA PHE A 153 -3.92 1.22 2.78
C PHE A 153 -4.67 1.87 3.94
N LEU A 154 -4.63 1.24 5.11
CA LEU A 154 -5.29 1.75 6.31
C LEU A 154 -4.46 2.86 6.97
N GLY A 155 -5.05 4.03 7.20
CA GLY A 155 -4.43 5.10 7.97
C GLY A 155 -3.04 5.48 7.46
N ALA A 156 -2.08 5.61 8.39
CA ALA A 156 -0.72 6.02 8.08
C ALA A 156 0.14 4.91 7.43
N SER A 157 -0.38 3.69 7.25
CA SER A 157 0.36 2.66 6.51
C SER A 157 0.61 3.00 5.04
N VAL A 158 -0.14 3.98 4.49
CA VAL A 158 0.07 4.53 3.14
C VAL A 158 1.39 5.32 3.00
N GLU A 159 2.00 5.77 4.10
CA GLU A 159 3.23 6.56 4.03
C GLU A 159 4.42 5.74 3.51
N LYS A 160 4.51 4.45 3.85
CA LYS A 160 5.58 3.57 3.35
C LYS A 160 5.60 3.46 1.82
N PRO A 161 4.49 3.17 1.11
CA PRO A 161 4.51 3.17 -0.35
C PRO A 161 4.68 4.56 -0.96
N VAL A 162 4.26 5.64 -0.29
CA VAL A 162 4.58 7.02 -0.70
C VAL A 162 6.09 7.25 -0.68
N ASP A 163 6.76 6.95 0.43
CA ASP A 163 8.22 7.11 0.61
C ASP A 163 9.00 6.26 -0.40
N ARG A 164 8.56 5.02 -0.62
CA ARG A 164 9.14 4.13 -1.64
C ARG A 164 9.05 4.78 -3.01
N LEU A 165 7.90 5.35 -3.37
CA LEU A 165 7.70 5.94 -4.68
C LEU A 165 8.49 7.24 -4.86
N LEU A 166 8.58 8.09 -3.84
CA LEU A 166 9.43 9.27 -3.82
C LEU A 166 10.92 8.91 -4.02
N THR A 167 11.37 7.82 -3.39
CA THR A 167 12.73 7.31 -3.55
C THR A 167 12.99 6.85 -5.00
N LEU A 168 12.05 6.10 -5.59
CA LEU A 168 12.14 5.65 -6.98
C LEU A 168 12.14 6.82 -7.98
N VAL A 169 11.28 7.82 -7.77
CA VAL A 169 11.23 9.04 -8.59
C VAL A 169 12.56 9.79 -8.50
N SER A 170 13.08 10.00 -7.28
CA SER A 170 14.34 10.71 -7.06
C SER A 170 15.52 10.01 -7.74
N ALA A 171 15.58 8.69 -7.66
CA ALA A 171 16.60 7.88 -8.33
C ALA A 171 16.51 7.99 -9.85
N ALA A 172 15.30 7.91 -10.42
CA ALA A 172 15.07 8.02 -11.85
C ALA A 172 15.44 9.41 -12.40
N VAL A 173 15.07 10.49 -11.67
CA VAL A 173 15.43 11.86 -12.05
C VAL A 173 16.95 12.06 -12.02
N SER A 174 17.61 11.58 -10.97
CA SER A 174 19.07 11.68 -10.83
C SER A 174 19.81 10.93 -11.94
N GLU A 175 19.33 9.74 -12.30
CA GLU A 175 19.86 8.94 -13.41
C GLU A 175 19.72 9.67 -14.75
N GLU A 176 18.54 10.23 -15.01
CA GLU A 176 18.28 10.96 -16.26
C GLU A 176 19.15 12.22 -16.38
N GLN A 177 19.31 12.97 -15.30
CA GLN A 177 20.22 14.13 -15.26
C GLN A 177 21.68 13.72 -15.51
N ARG A 178 22.14 12.62 -14.90
CA ARG A 178 23.51 12.11 -15.13
C ARG A 178 23.75 11.78 -16.59
N ARG A 179 22.81 11.10 -17.25
CA ARG A 179 22.91 10.75 -18.68
C ARG A 179 22.93 12.00 -19.56
N ARG A 180 22.14 13.03 -19.24
CA ARG A 180 22.13 14.30 -19.98
C ARG A 180 23.45 15.06 -19.89
N MET A 181 24.20 14.93 -18.79
CA MET A 181 25.51 15.58 -18.62
C MET A 181 26.66 14.84 -19.32
N GLN A 182 26.43 13.61 -19.78
CA GLN A 182 27.42 12.77 -20.49
C GLN A 182 27.28 12.84 -22.02
N LEU A 183 26.24 13.53 -22.51
CA LEU A 183 25.96 13.81 -23.92
C LEU A 183 26.41 15.22 -24.27
#